data_AF-A0A2U3KA02-F1
#
_entry.id   AF-A0A2U3KA02-F1
#
_cell.length_a   1.000
_cell.length_b   1.000
_cell.length_c   1.000
_cell.angle_alpha   90.00
_cell.angle_beta   90.00
_cell.angle_gamma   90.00
#
_symmetry.space_group_name_H-M   'P 1'
#
loop_
_entity.id
_entity.type
_entity.pdbx_description
1 polymer ?
#
loop_
_entity_poly.entity_id
_entity_poly.type
_entity_poly.pdbx_seq_one_letter_code
_entity_poly.pdbx_strand_id
1 'polypeptide(L)'
;MKFFTKERYEKGQVYGYLVYPENDEYYSIVKERYAEKESFYETAHRRDFSIRKSLMLKYLPESIKRGVYDESINPFLKLPPLDLLIEIKEWCKSVKNEYENTVLSISVFI
;
A
#
# COMPACT_ATOMS: atom_id res chain seq x y z
N MET A 1 20.64 14.40 8.42
CA MET A 1 19.42 13.58 8.62
C MET A 1 19.78 12.10 8.48
N LYS A 2 20.05 11.38 9.58
CA LYS A 2 20.48 9.96 9.57
C LYS A 2 19.31 8.95 9.61
N PHE A 3 18.05 9.40 9.56
CA PHE A 3 16.91 8.59 10.03
C PHE A 3 15.91 8.15 8.96
N PHE A 4 16.04 8.66 7.73
CA PHE A 4 15.23 8.26 6.57
C PHE A 4 16.14 7.55 5.57
N THR A 5 16.29 6.23 5.72
CA THR A 5 17.06 5.43 4.77
C THR A 5 16.26 5.28 3.47
N LYS A 6 16.96 5.04 2.36
CA LYS A 6 16.32 4.68 1.09
C LYS A 6 15.36 3.50 1.26
N GLU A 7 15.78 2.51 2.04
CA GLU A 7 14.97 1.33 2.34
C GLU A 7 13.63 1.68 3.01
N ARG A 8 13.66 2.58 4.00
CA ARG A 8 12.43 3.06 4.63
C ARG A 8 11.56 3.78 3.63
N TYR A 9 12.11 4.76 2.92
CA TYR A 9 11.36 5.49 1.91
C TYR A 9 10.66 4.57 0.91
N GLU A 10 11.36 3.56 0.40
CA GLU A 10 10.80 2.56 -0.51
C GLU A 10 9.72 1.69 0.15
N LYS A 11 9.94 1.22 1.38
CA LYS A 11 8.93 0.44 2.14
C LYS A 11 7.68 1.27 2.47
N GLY A 12 7.87 2.54 2.80
CA GLY A 12 6.81 3.52 3.05
C GLY A 12 5.98 3.81 1.81
N GLN A 13 6.61 3.81 0.63
CA GLN A 13 5.93 3.92 -0.65
C GLN A 13 5.02 2.73 -0.97
N VAL A 14 5.39 1.52 -0.54
CA VAL A 14 4.51 0.33 -0.65
C VAL A 14 3.38 0.42 0.36
N TYR A 15 3.69 0.78 1.61
CA TYR A 15 2.71 1.00 2.68
C TYR A 15 1.64 2.01 2.30
N GLY A 16 2.02 3.20 1.86
CA GLY A 16 1.08 4.26 1.49
C GLY A 16 0.24 3.92 0.26
N TYR A 17 0.71 3.01 -0.59
CA TYR A 17 -0.06 2.54 -1.75
C TYR A 17 -1.11 1.50 -1.34
N LEU A 18 -0.80 0.57 -0.43
CA LEU A 18 -1.68 -0.52 -0.02
C LEU A 18 -2.67 -0.13 1.10
N VAL A 19 -3.10 1.13 1.13
CA VAL A 19 -4.13 1.61 2.05
C VAL A 19 -5.49 1.42 1.38
N TYR A 20 -6.22 0.39 1.83
CA TYR A 20 -7.55 0.09 1.32
C TYR A 20 -8.62 0.81 2.13
N PRO A 21 -9.74 1.19 1.49
CA PRO A 21 -10.91 1.66 2.21
C PRO A 21 -11.50 0.55 3.09
N GLU A 22 -12.24 0.96 4.14
CA GLU A 22 -12.70 0.03 5.18
C GLU A 22 -13.81 -0.91 4.71
N ASN A 23 -14.59 -0.53 3.68
CA ASN A 23 -15.70 -1.30 3.14
C ASN A 23 -15.96 -1.03 1.64
N ASP A 24 -16.77 -1.89 1.02
CA ASP A 24 -17.17 -1.82 -0.39
C ASP A 24 -17.95 -0.54 -0.74
N GLU A 25 -18.71 -0.01 0.22
CA GLU A 25 -19.51 1.21 0.05
C GLU A 25 -18.60 2.42 -0.19
N TYR A 26 -17.56 2.58 0.64
CA TYR A 26 -16.57 3.64 0.48
C TYR A 26 -15.76 3.47 -0.81
N TYR A 27 -15.46 2.22 -1.19
CA TYR A 27 -14.81 1.94 -2.47
C TYR A 27 -15.67 2.41 -3.66
N SER A 28 -16.99 2.17 -3.60
CA SER A 28 -17.95 2.60 -4.62
C SER A 28 -18.05 4.12 -4.70
N ILE A 29 -18.09 4.81 -3.55
CA ILE A 29 -18.11 6.28 -3.48
C ILE A 29 -16.84 6.89 -4.09
N VAL A 30 -15.67 6.31 -3.78
CA VAL A 30 -14.40 6.74 -4.39
C VAL A 30 -14.46 6.54 -5.90
N LYS A 31 -14.90 5.37 -6.37
CA LYS A 31 -15.01 5.07 -7.80
C LYS A 31 -15.95 6.05 -8.53
N GLU A 32 -17.12 6.34 -7.94
CA GLU A 32 -18.10 7.26 -8.49
C GLU A 32 -17.56 8.70 -8.60
N ARG A 33 -16.81 9.18 -7.60
CA ARG A 33 -16.16 10.50 -7.65
C ARG A 33 -15.15 10.65 -8.78
N TYR A 34 -14.61 9.55 -9.29
CA TYR A 34 -13.64 9.54 -10.38
C TYR A 34 -14.22 9.03 -11.71
N ALA A 35 -15.51 8.70 -11.76
CA ALA A 35 -16.19 8.18 -12.95
C ALA A 35 -16.11 9.14 -14.15
N GLU A 36 -16.22 10.45 -13.93
CA GLU A 36 -16.10 11.46 -15.02
C GLU A 36 -14.68 11.56 -15.61
N LYS A 37 -13.68 11.00 -14.93
CA LYS A 37 -12.26 11.02 -15.33
C LYS A 37 -11.70 9.61 -15.54
N GLU A 38 -12.58 8.62 -15.70
CA GLU A 38 -12.27 7.19 -15.60
C GLU A 38 -11.07 6.76 -16.45
N SER A 39 -10.97 7.23 -17.71
CA SER A 39 -9.88 6.80 -18.59
C SER A 39 -8.50 7.31 -18.14
N PHE A 40 -8.43 8.53 -17.59
CA PHE A 40 -7.21 9.08 -17.03
C PHE A 40 -6.90 8.44 -15.68
N TYR A 41 -7.94 8.22 -14.87
CA TYR A 41 -7.84 7.64 -13.53
C TYR A 41 -7.32 6.21 -13.57
N GLU A 42 -7.91 5.33 -14.38
CA GLU A 42 -7.46 3.93 -14.50
C GLU A 42 -6.04 3.84 -15.06
N THR A 43 -5.72 4.65 -16.07
CA THR A 43 -4.38 4.68 -16.67
C THR A 43 -3.31 5.15 -15.68
N ALA A 44 -3.60 6.19 -14.90
CA ALA A 44 -2.70 6.69 -13.87
C ALA A 44 -2.44 5.61 -12.79
N HIS A 45 -3.49 4.90 -12.35
CA HIS A 45 -3.35 3.88 -11.32
C HIS A 45 -2.67 2.59 -11.79
N ARG A 46 -2.89 2.18 -13.04
CA ARG A 46 -2.11 1.08 -13.65
C ARG A 46 -0.63 1.45 -13.75
N ARG A 47 -0.32 2.70 -14.11
CA ARG A 47 1.05 3.21 -14.12
C ARG A 47 1.66 3.20 -12.73
N ASP A 48 0.94 3.68 -11.72
CA ASP A 48 1.39 3.68 -10.32
C ASP A 48 1.66 2.26 -9.81
N PHE A 49 0.77 1.32 -10.12
CA PHE A 49 0.96 -0.10 -9.79
C PHE A 49 2.26 -0.63 -10.43
N SER A 50 2.46 -0.37 -11.72
CA SER A 50 3.63 -0.82 -12.46
C SER A 50 4.94 -0.25 -11.89
N ILE A 51 4.97 1.03 -11.51
CA ILE A 51 6.14 1.69 -10.90
C ILE A 51 6.48 1.04 -9.55
N ARG A 52 5.44 0.70 -8.77
CA ARG A 52 5.60 0.13 -7.43
C ARG A 52 5.78 -1.39 -7.43
N LYS A 53 5.54 -2.07 -8.55
CA LYS A 53 5.58 -3.54 -8.66
C LYS A 53 6.90 -4.13 -8.17
N SER A 54 8.04 -3.58 -8.56
CA SER A 54 9.35 -4.05 -8.12
C SER A 54 9.57 -3.85 -6.61
N LEU A 55 9.09 -2.73 -6.05
CA LEU A 55 9.14 -2.46 -4.62
C LEU A 55 8.21 -3.41 -3.84
N MET A 56 7.00 -3.66 -4.34
CA MET A 56 6.07 -4.63 -3.76
C MET A 56 6.70 -6.03 -3.70
N LEU A 57 7.31 -6.50 -4.79
CA LEU A 57 8.02 -7.79 -4.82
C LEU A 57 9.25 -7.83 -3.90
N LYS A 58 9.86 -6.68 -3.60
CA LYS A 58 10.99 -6.56 -2.68
C LYS A 58 10.57 -6.60 -1.21
N TYR A 59 9.49 -5.90 -0.84
CA TYR A 59 9.15 -5.64 0.57
C TYR A 59 7.97 -6.44 1.12
N LEU A 60 7.09 -6.94 0.26
CA LEU A 60 5.94 -7.73 0.72
C LEU A 60 6.37 -9.15 1.09
N PRO A 61 5.71 -9.77 2.08
CA PRO A 61 5.87 -11.18 2.37
C PRO A 61 5.38 -12.03 1.19
N GLU A 62 5.94 -13.24 1.03
CA GLU A 62 5.62 -14.16 -0.07
C GLU A 62 4.11 -14.45 -0.21
N SER A 63 3.39 -14.53 0.92
CA SER A 63 1.94 -14.77 0.92
C SER A 63 1.16 -13.68 0.18
N ILE A 64 1.62 -12.43 0.24
CA ILE A 64 0.99 -11.28 -0.43
C ILE A 64 1.53 -11.11 -1.86
N LYS A 65 2.76 -11.57 -2.16
CA LYS A 65 3.38 -11.40 -3.49
C LYS A 65 2.57 -12.02 -4.62
N ARG A 66 1.83 -13.11 -4.35
CA ARG A 66 0.92 -13.69 -5.35
C ARG A 66 -0.04 -12.63 -5.91
N GLY A 67 -0.57 -11.80 -5.02
CA GLY A 67 -1.47 -10.72 -5.37
C GLY A 67 -0.85 -9.58 -6.20
N VAL A 68 0.48 -9.46 -6.18
CA VAL A 68 1.24 -8.53 -7.04
C VAL A 68 1.30 -9.04 -8.48
N TYR A 69 1.40 -10.36 -8.66
CA TYR A 69 1.51 -10.97 -9.99
C TYR A 69 0.19 -10.97 -10.74
N ASP A 70 -0.91 -11.28 -10.06
CA ASP A 70 -2.26 -11.30 -10.63
C ASP A 70 -3.02 -9.95 -10.49
N GLU A 71 -2.34 -8.93 -9.97
CA GLU A 71 -2.86 -7.58 -9.74
C GLU A 71 -4.08 -7.51 -8.80
N SER A 72 -4.36 -8.56 -8.03
CA SER A 72 -5.47 -8.58 -7.09
C SER A 72 -5.32 -7.64 -5.90
N ILE A 73 -4.10 -7.14 -5.66
CA ILE A 73 -3.79 -6.13 -4.64
C ILE A 73 -3.73 -4.71 -5.21
N ASN A 74 -4.22 -4.48 -6.42
CA ASN A 74 -4.33 -3.12 -6.93
C ASN A 74 -5.56 -2.44 -6.29
N PRO A 75 -5.36 -1.47 -5.37
CA PRO A 75 -6.46 -0.87 -4.60
C PRO A 75 -7.43 -0.06 -5.45
N PHE A 76 -7.12 0.19 -6.72
CA PHE A 76 -7.95 0.95 -7.64
C PHE A 76 -8.71 0.08 -8.64
N LEU A 77 -8.38 -1.21 -8.71
CA LEU A 77 -9.10 -2.16 -9.57
C LEU A 77 -10.20 -2.86 -8.80
N LYS A 78 -9.88 -3.40 -7.62
CA LYS A 78 -10.83 -4.13 -6.78
C LYS A 78 -10.36 -4.21 -5.34
N LEU A 79 -11.30 -4.48 -4.44
CA LEU A 79 -10.96 -4.94 -3.10
C LEU A 79 -10.41 -6.38 -3.18
N PRO A 80 -9.30 -6.69 -2.49
CA PRO A 80 -8.75 -8.03 -2.42
C PRO A 80 -9.71 -8.98 -1.68
N PRO A 81 -9.57 -10.30 -1.89
CA PRO A 81 -10.17 -11.30 -1.00
C PRO A 81 -9.88 -11.00 0.48
N LEU A 82 -10.82 -11.35 1.36
CA LEU A 82 -10.78 -10.95 2.78
C LEU A 82 -9.51 -11.44 3.49
N ASP A 83 -9.08 -12.67 3.23
CA ASP A 83 -7.84 -13.26 3.75
C ASP A 83 -6.62 -12.43 3.33
N LEU A 84 -6.51 -12.12 2.04
CA LEU A 84 -5.43 -11.29 1.50
C LEU A 84 -5.47 -9.87 2.07
N LEU A 85 -6.67 -9.29 2.22
CA LEU A 85 -6.86 -7.97 2.80
C LEU A 85 -6.43 -7.93 4.27
N ILE A 86 -6.71 -8.98 5.05
CA ILE A 86 -6.25 -9.09 6.45
C ILE A 86 -4.72 -9.13 6.49
N GLU A 87 -4.08 -9.97 5.68
CA GLU A 87 -2.61 -10.06 5.64
C GLU A 87 -1.97 -8.72 5.26
N ILE A 88 -2.54 -8.01 4.28
CA ILE A 88 -2.06 -6.67 3.90
C ILE A 88 -2.20 -5.68 5.06
N LYS A 89 -3.35 -5.69 5.76
CA LYS A 89 -3.56 -4.81 6.92
C LYS A 89 -2.59 -5.12 8.05
N GLU A 90 -2.29 -6.39 8.32
CA GLU A 90 -1.29 -6.80 9.30
C GLU A 90 0.11 -6.36 8.92
N TRP A 91 0.50 -6.54 7.65
CA TRP A 91 1.78 -6.05 7.15
C TRP A 91 1.87 -4.53 7.29
N CYS A 92 0.85 -3.78 6.87
CA CYS A 92 0.78 -2.33 7.02
C CYS A 92 0.90 -1.88 8.48
N LYS A 93 0.27 -2.60 9.42
CA LYS A 93 0.40 -2.35 10.85
C LYS A 93 1.83 -2.59 11.35
N SER A 94 2.49 -3.67 10.90
CA SER A 94 3.87 -3.95 11.28
C SER A 94 4.84 -2.87 10.79
N VAL A 95 4.64 -2.37 9.56
CA VAL A 95 5.41 -1.27 9.01
C VAL A 95 5.19 0.00 9.83
N LYS A 96 3.94 0.37 10.12
CA LYS A 96 3.62 1.52 10.97
C LYS A 96 4.32 1.45 12.32
N ASN A 97 4.28 0.29 12.99
CA ASN A 97 4.94 0.09 14.28
C ASN A 97 6.47 0.26 14.18
N GLU A 98 7.09 -0.21 13.09
CA GLU A 98 8.53 -0.01 12.85
C GLU A 98 8.89 1.48 12.76
N TYR A 99 8.08 2.28 12.07
CA TYR A 99 8.24 3.73 11.99
C TYR A 99 8.08 4.39 13.36
N GLU A 100 7.01 4.07 14.09
CA GLU A 100 6.71 4.67 15.41
C GLU A 100 7.76 4.33 16.46
N ASN A 101 8.19 3.07 16.54
CA ASN A 101 9.25 2.65 17.46
C ASN A 101 10.57 3.37 17.21
N THR A 102 10.84 3.73 15.95
CA THR A 102 12.05 4.51 15.64
C THR A 102 11.91 5.94 16.13
N VAL A 103 10.75 6.57 15.96
CA VAL A 103 10.51 7.92 16.47
C VAL A 103 10.64 7.94 18.00
N LEU A 104 10.06 6.96 18.70
CA LEU A 104 10.17 6.83 20.15
C LEU A 104 11.61 6.56 20.62
N SER A 105 12.38 5.74 19.89
CA SER A 105 13.80 5.52 20.21
C SER A 105 14.66 6.78 20.07
N ILE A 106 14.22 7.78 19.31
CA ILE A 106 14.92 9.06 19.18
C ILE A 106 14.55 10.00 20.33
N SER A 107 13.30 9.98 20.78
CA SER A 107 12.81 10.83 21.87
C SER A 107 13.35 10.48 23.25
N VAL A 108 13.91 9.29 23.44
CA VAL A 108 14.52 8.86 24.73
C VAL A 108 16.00 9.28 24.85
N PHE A 109 16.62 9.71 23.75
CA PHE A 109 18.03 10.13 23.69
C PHE A 109 18.22 11.66 23.52
N ILE A 110 17.17 12.45 23.71
CA ILE A 110 17.19 13.93 23.75
C ILE A 110 16.79 14.39 25.14
#